data_AF-A0A9P5TZ42-F1
#
_entry.id   AF-A0A9P5TZ42-F1
#
_cell.length_a   1.000
_cell.length_b   1.000
_cell.length_c   1.000
_cell.angle_alpha   90.00
_cell.angle_beta   90.00
_cell.angle_gamma   90.00
#
_symmetry.space_group_name_H-M   'P 1'
#
loop_
_entity.id
_entity.type
_entity.pdbx_description
1 polymer ?
#
loop_
_entity_poly.entity_id
_entity_poly.type
_entity_poly.pdbx_seq_one_letter_code
_entity_poly.pdbx_strand_id
1 'polypeptide(L)'
;MKALITTGDGQLEIKTIELPLLTECDLLIKVHSCAQNPNDWKTVALHKKGGNILGCDFSGVVVKIGEKVPVDLHWVSKSIGDGGGKIAVLLPARNRNPEIEMEFILAYLIFGKPITFPFVFESRPDHYENAVQYGALMTKVLAELPIQTVAMKLYPNGLASIPEGLRYMQNRNASITFS
;
A
#
# COMPACT_ATOMS: atom_id res chain seq x y z
N MET A 1 2.87 -8.07 -22.09
CA MET A 1 2.30 -6.94 -21.33
C MET A 1 3.12 -5.67 -21.59
N LYS A 2 2.54 -4.47 -21.42
CA LYS A 2 3.34 -3.22 -21.40
C LYS A 2 3.94 -3.03 -20.01
N ALA A 3 5.18 -2.59 -19.95
CA ALA A 3 5.89 -2.30 -18.70
C ALA A 3 6.75 -1.04 -18.86
N LEU A 4 6.93 -0.32 -17.75
CA LEU A 4 7.85 0.80 -17.65
C LEU A 4 9.20 0.28 -17.15
N ILE A 5 10.25 0.46 -17.95
CA ILE A 5 11.56 -0.19 -17.76
C ILE A 5 12.65 0.87 -17.60
N THR A 6 13.58 0.65 -16.67
CA THR A 6 14.79 1.47 -16.54
C THR A 6 15.75 1.20 -17.70
N THR A 7 16.33 2.24 -18.27
CA THR A 7 17.34 2.13 -19.34
C THR A 7 18.78 2.04 -18.78
N GLY A 8 18.98 2.39 -17.51
CA GLY A 8 20.28 2.33 -16.81
C GLY A 8 21.08 3.65 -16.85
N ASP A 9 20.64 4.64 -17.61
CA ASP A 9 21.25 5.97 -17.73
C ASP A 9 20.41 7.06 -17.04
N GLY A 10 19.55 6.67 -16.10
CA GLY A 10 18.61 7.57 -15.43
C GLY A 10 17.38 7.91 -16.27
N GLN A 11 17.13 7.20 -17.37
CA GLN A 11 15.91 7.31 -18.17
C GLN A 11 15.02 6.07 -18.02
N LEU A 12 13.88 6.15 -18.72
CA LEU A 12 12.82 5.14 -18.72
C LEU A 12 12.30 4.96 -20.13
N GLU A 13 11.76 3.78 -20.37
CA GLU A 13 11.07 3.47 -21.61
C GLU A 13 9.85 2.57 -21.34
N ILE A 14 8.81 2.71 -22.17
CA ILE A 14 7.69 1.78 -22.16
C ILE A 14 7.98 0.70 -23.21
N LYS A 15 8.03 -0.55 -22.77
CA LYS A 15 8.26 -1.71 -23.64
C LYS A 15 7.12 -2.70 -23.53
N THR A 16 6.83 -3.38 -24.64
CA THR A 16 6.05 -4.62 -24.62
C THR A 16 7.00 -5.75 -24.29
N ILE A 17 6.77 -6.42 -23.17
CA ILE A 17 7.56 -7.56 -22.69
C ILE A 17 6.66 -8.79 -22.53
N GLU A 18 7.27 -9.97 -22.45
CA GLU A 18 6.54 -11.19 -22.12
C GLU A 18 6.01 -11.16 -20.69
N LEU A 19 5.04 -12.04 -20.39
CA LEU A 19 4.62 -12.24 -19.01
C LEU A 19 5.78 -12.89 -18.22
N PRO A 20 5.93 -12.57 -16.93
CA PRO A 20 6.93 -13.23 -16.10
C PRO A 20 6.68 -14.74 -16.06
N LEU A 21 7.77 -15.52 -16.05
CA LEU A 21 7.71 -16.96 -15.81
C LEU A 21 7.27 -17.18 -14.36
N LEU A 22 6.15 -17.88 -14.19
CA LEU A 22 5.60 -18.19 -12.87
C LEU A 22 6.18 -19.48 -12.34
N THR A 23 6.66 -19.46 -11.11
CA THR A 23 6.95 -20.66 -10.34
C THR A 23 5.69 -21.17 -9.65
N GLU A 24 5.79 -22.36 -9.05
CA GLU A 24 4.74 -22.98 -8.25
C GLU A 24 4.34 -22.17 -7.00
N CYS A 25 5.16 -21.20 -6.58
CA CYS A 25 4.94 -20.34 -5.41
C CYS A 25 4.52 -18.91 -5.78
N ASP A 26 4.31 -18.61 -7.06
CA ASP A 26 4.01 -17.25 -7.52
C ASP A 26 2.51 -16.99 -7.73
N LEU A 27 2.16 -15.72 -7.67
CA LEU A 27 0.87 -15.19 -8.11
C LEU A 27 1.07 -14.32 -9.34
N LEU A 28 0.16 -14.45 -10.31
CA LEU A 28 0.06 -13.47 -11.40
C LEU A 28 -1.11 -12.54 -11.13
N ILE A 29 -0.83 -11.24 -11.08
CA ILE A 29 -1.82 -10.20 -10.85
C ILE A 29 -1.97 -9.38 -12.13
N LYS A 30 -3.21 -9.27 -12.62
CA LYS A 30 -3.57 -8.29 -13.64
C LYS A 30 -3.74 -6.93 -12.97
N VAL A 31 -2.72 -6.09 -13.04
CA VAL A 31 -2.73 -4.73 -12.50
C VAL A 31 -3.82 -3.90 -13.17
N HIS A 32 -4.67 -3.25 -12.37
CA HIS A 32 -5.73 -2.33 -12.82
C HIS A 32 -5.32 -0.88 -12.57
N SER A 33 -4.66 -0.60 -11.46
CA SER A 33 -4.11 0.72 -11.16
C SER A 33 -2.77 0.59 -10.45
N CYS A 34 -1.91 1.59 -10.64
CA CYS A 34 -0.66 1.73 -9.90
C CYS A 34 -0.47 3.19 -9.47
N ALA A 35 0.08 3.39 -8.28
CA ALA A 35 0.50 4.69 -7.80
C ALA A 35 1.99 4.85 -8.05
N GLN A 36 2.43 6.07 -8.37
CA GLN A 36 3.85 6.40 -8.34
C GLN A 36 4.19 7.00 -6.98
N ASN A 37 5.27 6.51 -6.37
CA ASN A 37 5.74 6.97 -5.08
C ASN A 37 7.23 7.35 -5.14
N PRO A 38 7.81 7.92 -4.06
CA PRO A 38 9.21 8.33 -4.07
C PRO A 38 10.23 7.21 -4.35
N ASN A 39 9.87 5.93 -4.22
CA ASN A 39 10.74 4.82 -4.57
C ASN A 39 11.02 4.79 -6.07
N ASP A 40 10.02 5.02 -6.91
CA ASP A 40 10.13 4.90 -8.36
C ASP A 40 11.21 5.82 -8.95
N TRP A 41 11.14 7.12 -8.64
CA TRP A 41 12.13 8.06 -9.17
C TRP A 41 13.52 7.83 -8.59
N LYS A 42 13.62 7.37 -7.33
CA LYS A 42 14.90 7.02 -6.69
C LYS A 42 15.52 5.80 -7.34
N THR A 43 14.73 4.79 -7.73
CA THR A 43 15.24 3.66 -8.50
C THR A 43 15.83 4.15 -9.82
N VAL A 44 15.13 5.01 -10.55
CA VAL A 44 15.64 5.53 -11.83
C VAL A 44 16.92 6.35 -11.64
N ALA A 45 16.93 7.27 -10.68
CA ALA A 45 18.04 8.20 -10.49
C ALA A 45 19.27 7.57 -9.82
N LEU A 46 19.05 6.72 -8.82
CA LEU A 46 20.10 6.21 -7.93
C LEU A 46 20.51 4.78 -8.30
N HIS A 47 19.58 3.96 -8.79
CA HIS A 47 19.84 2.57 -9.16
C HIS A 47 19.94 2.46 -10.68
N LYS A 48 21.06 2.99 -11.23
CA LYS A 48 21.42 3.06 -12.67
C LYS A 48 21.64 1.70 -13.34
N LYS A 49 20.72 0.77 -13.14
CA LYS A 49 20.69 -0.55 -13.75
C LYS A 49 19.56 -0.60 -14.76
N GLY A 50 19.86 -0.99 -15.98
CA GLY A 50 18.87 -1.19 -17.04
C GLY A 50 18.09 -2.50 -16.86
N GLY A 51 16.87 -2.53 -17.36
CA GLY A 51 16.02 -3.73 -17.42
C GLY A 51 15.10 -3.95 -16.22
N ASN A 52 15.10 -3.07 -15.22
CA ASN A 52 14.18 -3.21 -14.08
C ASN A 52 12.77 -2.71 -14.47
N ILE A 53 11.74 -3.45 -14.08
CA ILE A 53 10.35 -2.98 -14.15
C ILE A 53 10.09 -2.07 -12.94
N LEU A 54 9.54 -0.88 -13.18
CA LEU A 54 9.24 0.12 -12.16
C LEU A 54 7.84 -0.07 -11.55
N GLY A 55 7.65 0.36 -10.29
CA GLY A 55 6.37 0.32 -9.56
C GLY A 55 6.34 -0.72 -8.44
N CYS A 56 6.06 -0.28 -7.21
CA CYS A 56 5.81 -1.15 -6.05
C CYS A 56 4.41 -1.02 -5.46
N ASP A 57 3.65 0.02 -5.83
CA ASP A 57 2.31 0.29 -5.30
C ASP A 57 1.26 0.08 -6.38
N PHE A 58 0.52 -1.03 -6.29
CA PHE A 58 -0.48 -1.39 -7.29
C PHE A 58 -1.71 -2.07 -6.68
N SER A 59 -2.79 -2.06 -7.44
CA SER A 59 -3.98 -2.87 -7.17
C SER A 59 -4.43 -3.58 -8.45
N GLY A 60 -4.99 -4.78 -8.30
CA GLY A 60 -5.39 -5.60 -9.43
C GLY A 60 -6.09 -6.88 -9.01
N VAL A 61 -6.32 -7.75 -9.98
CA VAL A 61 -7.00 -9.03 -9.79
C VAL A 61 -6.00 -10.17 -9.96
N VAL A 62 -6.01 -11.13 -9.04
CA VAL A 62 -5.23 -12.38 -9.18
C VAL A 62 -5.82 -13.18 -10.35
N VAL A 63 -5.02 -13.44 -11.38
CA VAL A 63 -5.44 -14.17 -12.60
C VAL A 63 -4.83 -15.56 -12.69
N LYS A 64 -3.77 -15.85 -11.93
CA LYS A 64 -3.20 -17.19 -11.79
C LYS A 64 -2.56 -17.34 -10.41
N ILE A 65 -2.71 -18.52 -9.84
CA ILE A 65 -2.14 -18.92 -8.56
C ILE A 65 -1.27 -20.15 -8.81
N GLY A 66 -0.01 -20.14 -8.36
CA GLY A 66 0.87 -21.30 -8.40
C GLY A 66 0.37 -22.43 -7.49
N GLU A 67 0.62 -23.68 -7.86
CA GLU A 67 0.06 -24.86 -7.19
C GLU A 67 0.45 -24.99 -5.71
N LYS A 68 1.62 -24.45 -5.32
CA LYS A 68 2.12 -24.44 -3.94
C LYS A 68 1.80 -23.15 -3.19
N VAL A 69 1.10 -22.20 -3.82
CA VAL A 69 0.63 -21.01 -3.12
C VAL A 69 -0.49 -21.43 -2.16
N PRO A 70 -0.32 -21.23 -0.85
CA PRO A 70 -1.36 -21.53 0.11
C PRO A 70 -2.58 -20.62 -0.15
N VAL A 71 -3.75 -21.23 -0.32
CA VAL A 71 -5.02 -20.51 -0.58
C VAL A 71 -5.60 -19.88 0.70
N ASP A 72 -4.95 -20.07 1.84
CA ASP A 72 -5.29 -19.44 3.10
C ASP A 72 -4.65 -18.04 3.23
N LEU A 73 -5.49 -17.06 3.61
CA LEU A 73 -5.17 -15.63 3.78
C LEU A 73 -4.28 -15.31 5.00
N HIS A 74 -3.39 -16.21 5.43
CA HIS A 74 -2.54 -16.00 6.61
C HIS A 74 -1.21 -15.28 6.29
N TRP A 75 -1.05 -14.71 5.09
CA TRP A 75 0.18 -14.03 4.69
C TRP A 75 0.53 -12.89 5.63
N VAL A 76 -0.46 -12.10 6.09
CA VAL A 76 -0.23 -11.00 7.03
C VAL A 76 0.37 -11.53 8.34
N SER A 77 -0.17 -12.62 8.90
CA SER A 77 0.39 -13.26 10.09
C SER A 77 1.77 -13.90 9.87
N LYS A 78 2.09 -14.32 8.64
CA LYS A 78 3.43 -14.83 8.28
C LYS A 78 4.45 -13.73 8.03
N SER A 79 4.00 -12.49 7.79
CA SER A 79 4.88 -11.33 7.60
C SER A 79 5.31 -10.68 8.91
N ILE A 80 4.66 -11.01 10.03
CA ILE A 80 5.13 -10.66 11.37
C ILE A 80 6.25 -11.64 11.74
N GLY A 81 7.38 -11.11 12.22
CA GLY A 81 8.54 -11.93 12.58
C GLY A 81 8.23 -12.93 13.70
N ASP A 82 9.16 -13.86 13.93
CA ASP A 82 8.98 -15.00 14.84
C ASP A 82 8.65 -14.63 16.30
N GLY A 83 8.84 -13.36 16.70
CA GLY A 83 8.48 -12.85 18.02
C GLY A 83 6.99 -12.59 18.26
N GLY A 84 6.13 -12.87 17.27
CA GLY A 84 4.69 -12.65 17.40
C GLY A 84 4.30 -11.17 17.37
N GLY A 85 3.05 -10.88 17.71
CA GLY A 85 2.55 -9.49 17.75
C GLY A 85 1.04 -9.36 17.64
N LYS A 86 0.57 -8.11 17.56
CA LYS A 86 -0.87 -7.81 17.37
C LYS A 86 -1.16 -7.41 15.94
N ILE A 87 -2.22 -7.97 15.36
CA ILE A 87 -2.78 -7.54 14.08
C ILE A 87 -4.16 -6.96 14.34
N ALA A 88 -4.33 -5.68 14.00
CA ALA A 88 -5.65 -5.06 13.94
C ALA A 88 -6.38 -5.53 12.68
N VAL A 89 -7.60 -6.04 12.83
CA VAL A 89 -8.45 -6.47 11.71
C VAL A 89 -9.79 -5.75 11.71
N LEU A 90 -10.27 -5.45 10.50
CA LEU A 90 -11.56 -4.79 10.28
C LEU A 90 -12.69 -5.79 9.99
N LEU A 91 -12.36 -7.05 9.75
CA LEU A 91 -13.28 -8.18 9.57
C LEU A 91 -12.70 -9.41 10.26
N PRO A 92 -13.54 -10.38 10.70
CA PRO A 92 -13.05 -11.64 11.26
C PRO A 92 -12.08 -12.32 10.29
N ALA A 93 -10.88 -12.58 10.76
CA ALA A 93 -9.83 -13.24 10.01
C ALA A 93 -9.35 -14.48 10.76
N ARG A 94 -9.03 -15.54 10.02
CA ARG A 94 -8.50 -16.77 10.61
C ARG A 94 -7.05 -16.54 11.03
N ASN A 95 -6.73 -16.76 12.29
CA ASN A 95 -5.37 -16.84 12.77
C ASN A 95 -4.91 -18.29 12.90
N ARG A 96 -3.70 -18.58 12.42
CA ARG A 96 -3.04 -19.88 12.57
C ARG A 96 -1.68 -19.79 13.25
N ASN A 97 -1.25 -18.59 13.62
CA ASN A 97 -0.04 -18.36 14.40
C ASN A 97 -0.45 -18.04 15.86
N PRO A 98 -0.24 -18.97 16.81
CA PRO A 98 -0.64 -18.76 18.20
C PRO A 98 0.09 -17.59 18.88
N GLU A 99 1.25 -17.17 18.35
CA GLU A 99 2.02 -16.02 18.84
C GLU A 99 1.43 -14.66 18.37
N ILE A 100 0.37 -14.69 17.57
CA ILE A 100 -0.28 -13.49 17.04
C ILE A 100 -1.65 -13.29 17.69
N GLU A 101 -1.88 -12.10 18.22
CA GLU A 101 -3.19 -11.68 18.69
C GLU A 101 -3.92 -10.94 17.57
N MET A 102 -5.09 -11.44 17.16
CA MET A 102 -5.96 -10.74 16.22
C MET A 102 -6.93 -9.87 17.00
N GLU A 103 -6.79 -8.56 16.89
CA GLU A 103 -7.70 -7.61 17.52
C GLU A 103 -8.67 -7.07 16.49
N PHE A 104 -9.96 -7.39 16.64
CA PHE A 104 -10.98 -6.75 15.83
C PHE A 104 -11.21 -5.33 16.35
N ILE A 105 -10.93 -4.32 15.52
CA ILE A 105 -11.06 -2.92 15.90
C ILE A 105 -12.15 -2.26 15.07
N LEU A 106 -13.15 -1.72 15.76
CA LEU A 106 -14.21 -0.92 15.15
C LEU A 106 -14.06 0.53 15.60
N ALA A 107 -13.98 1.46 14.63
CA ALA A 107 -13.70 2.86 14.90
C ALA A 107 -14.68 3.50 15.89
N TYR A 108 -15.93 3.03 15.99
CA TYR A 108 -16.91 3.58 16.92
C TYR A 108 -16.57 3.33 18.40
N LEU A 109 -15.70 2.35 18.71
CA LEU A 109 -15.27 2.09 20.08
C LEU A 109 -14.44 3.24 20.67
N ILE A 110 -13.92 4.15 19.84
CA ILE A 110 -13.22 5.36 20.30
C ILE A 110 -14.09 6.27 21.15
N PHE A 111 -15.42 6.13 21.11
CA PHE A 111 -16.31 6.93 21.95
C PHE A 111 -16.43 6.38 23.38
N GLY A 112 -15.78 5.24 23.69
CA GLY A 112 -15.84 4.61 25.02
C GLY A 112 -17.23 4.11 25.41
N LYS A 113 -18.15 4.02 24.45
CA LYS A 113 -19.53 3.57 24.64
C LYS A 113 -19.71 2.17 24.07
N PRO A 114 -20.63 1.37 24.63
CA PRO A 114 -20.96 0.09 24.03
C PRO A 114 -21.60 0.30 22.65
N ILE A 115 -21.36 -0.65 21.76
CA ILE A 115 -22.02 -0.73 20.46
C ILE A 115 -23.08 -1.82 20.57
N THR A 116 -24.32 -1.55 20.15
CA THR A 116 -25.43 -2.51 20.23
C THR A 116 -25.91 -2.98 18.85
N PHE A 117 -25.46 -2.33 17.78
CA PHE A 117 -25.83 -2.63 16.39
C PHE A 117 -24.75 -2.11 15.42
N PRO A 118 -24.43 -2.83 14.32
CA PRO A 118 -24.90 -4.16 13.91
C PRO A 118 -24.26 -5.33 14.68
N PHE A 119 -23.30 -5.04 15.56
CA PHE A 119 -22.61 -6.01 16.42
C PHE A 119 -22.62 -5.50 17.86
N VAL A 120 -22.63 -6.42 18.83
CA VAL A 120 -22.59 -6.06 20.26
C VAL A 120 -21.15 -6.05 20.74
N PHE A 121 -20.68 -4.88 21.20
CA PHE A 121 -19.39 -4.70 21.84
C PHE A 121 -19.57 -3.95 23.15
N GLU A 122 -18.82 -4.36 24.17
CA GLU A 122 -18.74 -3.63 25.43
C GLU A 122 -18.03 -2.29 25.25
N SER A 123 -18.22 -1.38 26.21
CA SER A 123 -17.46 -0.14 26.28
C SER A 123 -15.97 -0.41 26.42
N ARG A 124 -15.15 0.35 25.69
CA ARG A 124 -13.68 0.37 25.81
C ARG A 124 -13.20 1.75 26.24
N PRO A 125 -13.18 2.05 27.56
CA PRO A 125 -12.74 3.37 28.06
C PRO A 125 -11.31 3.71 27.64
N ASP A 126 -10.44 2.70 27.55
CA ASP A 126 -9.07 2.82 27.06
C ASP A 126 -9.00 3.35 25.61
N HIS A 127 -9.94 2.93 24.75
CA HIS A 127 -10.03 3.46 23.39
C HIS A 127 -10.41 4.94 23.38
N TYR A 128 -11.27 5.37 24.31
CA TYR A 128 -11.64 6.79 24.45
C TYR A 128 -10.46 7.63 24.93
N GLU A 129 -9.73 7.16 25.94
CA GLU A 129 -8.52 7.83 26.43
C GLU A 129 -7.49 8.01 25.30
N ASN A 130 -7.23 6.94 24.54
CA ASN A 130 -6.36 7.00 23.36
C ASN A 130 -6.89 8.00 22.31
N ALA A 131 -8.20 7.98 22.04
CA ALA A 131 -8.81 8.88 21.05
C ALA A 131 -8.69 10.36 21.43
N VAL A 132 -8.81 10.70 22.72
CA VAL A 132 -8.57 12.07 23.21
C VAL A 132 -7.12 12.47 22.96
N GLN A 133 -6.15 11.60 23.25
CA GLN A 133 -4.73 11.87 23.01
C GLN A 133 -4.41 12.03 21.51
N TYR A 134 -4.92 11.14 20.66
CA TYR A 134 -4.74 11.23 19.21
C TYR A 134 -5.45 12.44 18.61
N GLY A 135 -6.64 12.80 19.11
CA GLY A 135 -7.36 14.00 18.69
C GLY A 135 -6.56 15.27 19.01
N ALA A 136 -5.98 15.35 20.21
CA ALA A 136 -5.11 16.46 20.59
C ALA A 136 -3.84 16.51 19.73
N LEU A 137 -3.19 15.37 19.50
CA LEU A 137 -2.01 15.27 18.63
C LEU A 137 -2.34 15.71 17.19
N MET A 138 -3.43 15.21 16.62
CA MET A 138 -3.85 15.56 15.26
C MET A 138 -4.19 17.05 15.14
N THR A 139 -4.89 17.60 16.14
CA THR A 139 -5.18 19.04 16.20
C THR A 139 -3.90 19.86 16.21
N LYS A 140 -2.92 19.46 17.03
CA LYS A 140 -1.60 20.10 17.09
C LYS A 140 -0.88 20.02 15.73
N VAL A 141 -0.84 18.82 15.14
CA VAL A 141 -0.23 18.59 13.82
C VAL A 141 -0.89 19.47 12.75
N LEU A 142 -2.22 19.56 12.74
CA LEU A 142 -2.97 20.38 11.78
C LEU A 142 -2.75 21.89 11.98
N ALA A 143 -2.57 22.34 13.22
CA ALA A 143 -2.37 23.75 13.55
C ALA A 143 -0.93 24.21 13.30
N GLU A 144 0.06 23.34 13.56
CA GLU A 144 1.48 23.69 13.49
C GLU A 144 2.11 23.36 12.14
N LEU A 145 1.64 22.31 11.46
CA LEU A 145 2.14 21.93 10.15
C LEU A 145 1.16 22.42 9.09
N PRO A 146 1.61 23.24 8.12
CA PRO A 146 0.80 23.53 6.96
C PRO A 146 0.59 22.23 6.20
N ILE A 147 -0.57 21.58 6.38
CA ILE A 147 -0.97 20.44 5.57
C ILE A 147 -1.30 20.97 4.18
N GLN A 148 -0.26 21.08 3.36
CA GLN A 148 -0.42 21.32 1.95
C GLN A 148 -0.48 19.97 1.26
N THR A 149 -1.68 19.57 0.84
CA THR A 149 -1.81 18.46 -0.11
C THR A 149 -0.95 18.77 -1.31
N VAL A 150 -0.16 17.81 -1.78
CA VAL A 150 0.58 17.96 -3.03
C VAL A 150 -0.44 18.29 -4.12
N ALA A 151 -0.20 19.36 -4.88
CA ALA A 151 -1.08 19.75 -5.98
C ALA A 151 -1.24 18.55 -6.93
N MET A 152 -2.47 18.06 -7.06
CA MET A 152 -2.78 16.98 -7.97
C MET A 152 -2.60 17.48 -9.40
N LYS A 153 -1.61 16.94 -10.10
CA LYS A 153 -1.42 17.20 -11.53
C LYS A 153 -2.00 16.03 -12.31
N LEU A 154 -3.15 16.25 -12.93
CA LEU A 154 -3.73 15.30 -13.86
C LEU A 154 -3.02 15.42 -15.21
N TYR A 155 -2.58 14.30 -15.75
CA TYR A 155 -1.94 14.25 -17.07
C TYR A 155 -2.91 13.70 -18.12
N PRO A 156 -3.02 14.34 -19.30
CA PRO A 156 -4.09 14.05 -20.24
C PRO A 156 -3.95 12.71 -20.99
N ASN A 157 -2.77 12.09 -21.00
CA ASN A 157 -2.48 10.91 -21.83
C ASN A 157 -2.31 9.60 -21.02
N GLY A 158 -2.81 9.56 -19.79
CA GLY A 158 -2.75 8.38 -18.92
C GLY A 158 -1.33 7.84 -18.76
N LEU A 159 -1.13 6.54 -19.00
CA LEU A 159 0.18 5.88 -18.87
C LEU A 159 1.27 6.48 -19.78
N ALA A 160 0.92 7.06 -20.92
CA ALA A 160 1.90 7.69 -21.81
C ALA A 160 2.55 8.93 -21.16
N SER A 161 1.92 9.51 -20.14
CA SER A 161 2.43 10.66 -19.39
C SER A 161 3.33 10.29 -18.20
N ILE A 162 3.55 9.00 -17.93
CA ILE A 162 4.37 8.58 -16.78
C ILE A 162 5.79 9.17 -16.81
N PRO A 163 6.53 9.22 -17.95
CA PRO A 163 7.85 9.84 -17.97
C PRO A 163 7.84 11.32 -17.54
N GLU A 164 6.80 12.08 -17.92
CA GLU A 164 6.63 13.47 -17.49
C GLU A 164 6.31 13.57 -16.00
N GLY A 165 5.47 12.67 -15.48
CA GLY A 165 5.18 12.55 -14.05
C GLY A 165 6.42 12.26 -13.21
N LEU A 166 7.28 11.35 -13.66
CA LEU A 166 8.52 11.01 -12.96
C LEU A 166 9.51 12.17 -12.90
N ARG A 167 9.68 12.92 -13.99
CA ARG A 167 10.47 14.16 -13.99
C ARG A 167 9.87 15.21 -13.04
N TYR A 168 8.55 15.33 -12.99
CA TYR A 168 7.88 16.22 -12.06
C TYR A 168 8.14 15.83 -10.59
N MET A 169 8.06 14.54 -10.26
CA MET A 169 8.35 14.04 -8.91
C MET A 169 9.80 14.27 -8.50
N GLN A 170 10.77 14.00 -9.38
CA GLN A 170 12.19 14.26 -9.12
C GLN A 170 12.47 15.71 -8.72
N ASN A 171 11.77 16.67 -9.34
CA ASN A 171 11.99 18.09 -9.09
C ASN A 171 11.23 18.64 -7.85
N ARG A 172 10.24 17.91 -7.32
CA ARG A 172 9.28 18.45 -6.32
C ARG A 172 9.08 17.56 -5.09
N ASN A 173 9.71 16.38 -5.02
CA ASN A 173 9.50 15.39 -3.94
C ASN A 173 8.00 15.04 -3.74
N ALA A 174 7.29 14.83 -4.85
CA ALA A 174 5.83 14.65 -4.92
C ALA A 174 5.42 13.19 -5.15
N SER A 175 4.15 12.85 -4.87
CA SER A 175 3.49 11.60 -5.29
C SER A 175 2.43 11.90 -6.37
N ILE A 176 2.25 11.01 -7.35
CA ILE A 176 1.28 11.20 -8.45
C ILE A 176 0.48 9.90 -8.67
N THR A 177 -0.82 10.04 -8.87
CA THR A 177 -1.70 8.94 -9.28
C THR A 177 -2.17 9.20 -10.72
N PHE A 178 -2.17 8.17 -11.55
CA PHE A 178 -2.73 8.21 -12.90
C PHE A 178 -4.04 7.42 -12.88
N SER A 179 -5.13 8.04 -13.35
CA SER A 179 -6.44 7.41 -13.54
C SER A 179 -6.60 6.92 -14.97
#